data_AF-A0A414NUA7-F1
#
_entry.id   AF-A0A414NUA7-F1
#
_cell.length_a   1.000
_cell.length_b   1.000
_cell.length_c   1.000
_cell.angle_alpha   90.00
_cell.angle_beta   90.00
_cell.angle_gamma   90.00
#
_symmetry.space_group_name_H-M   'P 1'
#
loop_
_entity.id
_entity.type
_entity.pdbx_description
1 polymer ?
#
loop_
_entity_poly.entity_id
_entity_poly.type
_entity_poly.pdbx_seq_one_letter_code
_entity_poly.pdbx_strand_id
1 'polypeptide(L)'
;MNIHIADKIAYFFIAFALYLLLRAFSEVHTAPLTNILLYVSIAISLLASNIPRVVDIPLHCVYPIRCVEIFSFGLALVCFLVLCMRHMFI
;
A
#
# COMPACT_ATOMS: atom_id res chain seq x y z
N MET A 1 -18.92 -19.75 -6.94
CA MET A 1 -18.01 -19.22 -7.97
C MET A 1 -17.52 -17.79 -7.70
N ASN A 2 -18.12 -17.02 -6.78
CA ASN A 2 -17.69 -15.64 -6.47
C ASN A 2 -16.46 -15.55 -5.55
N ILE A 3 -16.29 -16.54 -4.65
CA ILE A 3 -15.21 -16.56 -3.63
C ILE A 3 -13.83 -16.66 -4.30
N HIS A 4 -13.67 -17.56 -5.29
CA HIS A 4 -12.42 -17.71 -6.04
C HIS A 4 -11.98 -16.45 -6.82
N ILE A 5 -12.91 -15.56 -7.17
CA ILE A 5 -12.58 -14.32 -7.90
C ILE A 5 -12.01 -13.28 -6.92
N ALA A 6 -12.62 -13.16 -5.73
CA ALA A 6 -12.13 -12.27 -4.68
C ALA A 6 -10.70 -12.62 -4.26
N ASP A 7 -10.41 -13.92 -4.11
CA ASP A 7 -9.07 -14.39 -3.73
C ASP A 7 -8.04 -14.06 -4.82
N LYS A 8 -8.36 -14.32 -6.09
CA LYS A 8 -7.48 -13.97 -7.23
C LYS A 8 -7.16 -12.49 -7.30
N ILE A 9 -8.16 -11.64 -7.05
CA ILE A 9 -7.98 -10.18 -7.01
C ILE A 9 -7.08 -9.79 -5.84
N ALA A 10 -7.24 -10.41 -4.67
CA ALA A 10 -6.37 -10.16 -3.53
C ALA A 10 -4.90 -10.53 -3.82
N TYR A 11 -4.65 -11.68 -4.46
CA TYR A 11 -3.30 -12.06 -4.91
C TYR A 11 -2.71 -11.07 -5.91
N PHE A 12 -3.50 -10.54 -6.84
CA PHE A 12 -3.06 -9.51 -7.77
C PHE A 12 -2.64 -8.23 -7.03
N PHE A 13 -3.43 -7.76 -6.06
CA PHE A 13 -3.08 -6.59 -5.26
C PHE A 13 -1.84 -6.80 -4.40
N ILE A 14 -1.64 -8.00 -3.84
CA ILE A 14 -0.43 -8.35 -3.10
C ILE A 14 0.80 -8.28 -4.04
N ALA A 15 0.71 -8.88 -5.23
CA ALA A 15 1.81 -8.82 -6.22
C ALA A 15 2.11 -7.38 -6.65
N PHE A 16 1.08 -6.58 -6.90
CA PHE A 16 1.23 -5.17 -7.25
C PHE A 16 1.90 -4.35 -6.15
N ALA A 17 1.55 -4.61 -4.89
CA ALA A 17 2.15 -3.93 -3.75
C ALA A 17 3.62 -4.33 -3.53
N LEU A 18 3.98 -5.60 -3.76
CA LEU A 18 5.38 -6.03 -3.76
C LEU A 18 6.18 -5.33 -4.88
N TYR A 19 5.59 -5.20 -6.06
CA TYR A 19 6.19 -4.43 -7.16
C TYR A 19 6.42 -2.96 -6.76
N LEU A 20 5.44 -2.31 -6.12
CA LEU A 20 5.59 -0.93 -5.63
C LEU A 20 6.72 -0.79 -4.59
N LEU A 21 6.88 -1.76 -3.69
CA LEU A 21 7.99 -1.77 -2.73
C LEU A 21 9.34 -1.89 -3.45
N LEU A 22 9.49 -2.86 -4.36
CA LEU A 22 10.71 -3.03 -5.14
C LEU A 22 11.05 -1.77 -5.93
N ARG A 23 10.05 -1.15 -6.55
CA ARG A 23 10.20 0.13 -7.25
C ARG A 23 10.66 1.25 -6.31
N ALA A 24 10.04 1.38 -5.14
CA ALA A 24 10.42 2.38 -4.16
C ALA A 24 11.87 2.22 -3.68
N PHE A 25 12.34 0.97 -3.50
CA PHE A 25 13.75 0.70 -3.19
C PHE A 25 14.68 1.02 -4.36
N SER A 26 14.28 0.70 -5.60
CA SER A 26 15.10 0.98 -6.77
C SER A 26 15.26 2.49 -7.05
N GLU A 27 14.23 3.27 -6.74
CA GLU A 27 14.21 4.72 -6.98
C GLU A 27 14.67 5.53 -5.75
N VAL A 28 15.13 4.88 -4.67
CA VAL A 28 15.42 5.54 -3.38
C VAL A 28 16.49 6.63 -3.48
N HIS A 29 17.43 6.48 -4.41
CA HIS A 29 18.54 7.41 -4.61
C HIS A 29 18.27 8.46 -5.69
N THR A 30 17.22 8.28 -6.50
CA THR A 30 16.95 9.12 -7.68
C THR A 30 15.68 9.94 -7.55
N ALA A 31 14.69 9.44 -6.83
CA ALA A 31 13.39 10.09 -6.66
C ALA A 31 13.34 10.92 -5.37
N PRO A 32 12.52 11.98 -5.33
CA PRO A 32 12.29 12.73 -4.10
C PRO A 32 11.63 11.84 -3.04
N LEU A 33 12.01 12.07 -1.79
CA LEU A 33 11.58 11.30 -0.62
C LEU A 33 10.05 11.13 -0.53
N THR A 34 9.29 12.18 -0.88
CA THR A 34 7.81 12.16 -0.91
C THR A 34 7.25 11.10 -1.87
N ASN A 35 7.90 10.84 -3.00
CA ASN A 35 7.44 9.84 -3.97
C ASN A 35 7.67 8.42 -3.47
N ILE A 36 8.83 8.19 -2.83
CA ILE A 36 9.18 6.93 -2.20
C ILE A 36 8.21 6.63 -1.05
N LEU A 37 7.96 7.61 -0.18
CA LEU A 37 6.98 7.52 0.91
C LEU A 37 5.57 7.21 0.39
N LEU A 38 5.14 7.85 -0.70
CA LEU A 38 3.85 7.57 -1.32
C LEU A 38 3.76 6.10 -1.74
N TYR A 39 4.74 5.59 -2.50
CA TYR A 39 4.73 4.21 -2.97
C TYR A 39 4.78 3.19 -1.84
N VAL A 40 5.62 3.42 -0.83
CA VAL A 40 5.70 2.55 0.36
C VAL A 40 4.38 2.56 1.14
N SER A 41 3.76 3.73 1.32
CA SER A 41 2.50 3.86 2.06
C SER A 41 1.34 3.14 1.34
N ILE A 42 1.25 3.28 0.02
CA ILE A 42 0.27 2.57 -0.80
C ILE A 42 0.50 1.06 -0.71
N ALA A 43 1.75 0.61 -0.84
CA ALA A 43 2.07 -0.80 -0.78
C ALA A 43 1.71 -1.44 0.57
N ILE A 44 2.06 -0.79 1.69
CA ILE A 44 1.73 -1.28 3.04
C ILE A 44 0.21 -1.34 3.23
N SER A 45 -0.53 -0.34 2.76
CA SER A 45 -2.00 -0.33 2.86
C SER A 45 -2.63 -1.49 2.07
N LEU A 46 -2.16 -1.74 0.85
CA LEU A 46 -2.60 -2.86 0.01
C LEU A 46 -2.27 -4.22 0.63
N LEU A 47 -1.09 -4.37 1.24
CA LEU A 47 -0.71 -5.59 1.96
C LEU A 47 -1.63 -5.80 3.17
N ALA A 48 -1.82 -4.77 4.01
CA ALA A 48 -2.62 -4.86 5.21
C ALA A 48 -4.09 -5.21 4.91
N SER A 49 -4.65 -4.71 3.80
CA SER A 49 -6.05 -4.97 3.42
C SER A 49 -6.27 -6.37 2.80
N ASN A 50 -5.26 -6.91 2.08
CA ASN A 50 -5.42 -8.12 1.27
C ASN A 50 -4.75 -9.37 1.86
N ILE A 51 -3.69 -9.26 2.67
CA ILE A 51 -3.06 -10.41 3.33
C ILE A 51 -4.06 -11.16 4.23
N PRO A 52 -4.89 -10.50 5.08
CA PRO A 52 -5.87 -11.21 5.91
C PRO A 52 -7.00 -11.91 5.14
N ARG A 53 -7.15 -11.63 3.84
CA ARG A 53 -8.13 -12.31 2.97
C ARG A 53 -7.60 -13.59 2.36
N VAL A 54 -6.28 -13.70 2.26
CA VAL A 54 -5.57 -14.78 1.57
C VAL A 54 -4.87 -15.72 2.57
N VAL A 55 -4.43 -15.17 3.70
CA VAL A 55 -3.78 -15.88 4.78
C VAL A 55 -4.71 -15.89 5.99
N ASP A 56 -4.93 -17.06 6.56
CA ASP A 56 -5.65 -17.20 7.83
C ASP A 56 -4.82 -16.61 8.97
N ILE A 57 -5.15 -15.38 9.34
CA ILE A 57 -4.51 -14.67 10.45
C ILE A 57 -5.37 -14.84 11.70
N PRO A 58 -4.76 -15.12 12.87
CA PRO A 58 -5.52 -15.24 14.11
C PRO A 58 -6.25 -13.92 14.44
N LEU A 59 -7.48 -14.04 14.95
CA LEU A 59 -8.42 -12.92 15.10
C LEU A 59 -7.85 -11.74 15.92
N HIS A 60 -6.96 -12.01 16.88
CA HIS A 60 -6.31 -10.98 17.70
C HIS A 60 -5.36 -10.07 16.90
N CYS A 61 -4.83 -10.52 15.76
CA CYS A 61 -3.97 -9.73 14.90
C CYS A 61 -4.76 -8.88 13.89
N VAL A 62 -6.06 -9.09 13.73
CA VAL A 62 -6.86 -8.37 12.72
C VAL A 62 -6.97 -6.87 13.03
N TYR A 63 -7.18 -6.53 14.32
CA TYR A 63 -7.29 -5.14 14.76
C TYR A 63 -6.02 -4.31 14.49
N PRO A 64 -4.81 -4.73 14.92
CA PRO A 64 -3.61 -3.95 14.63
C PRO A 64 -3.31 -3.83 13.13
N ILE A 65 -3.62 -4.87 12.33
CA ILE A 65 -3.47 -4.79 10.87
C ILE A 65 -4.37 -3.70 10.27
N ARG A 66 -5.63 -3.60 10.73
CA ARG A 66 -6.54 -2.52 10.31
C ARG A 66 -6.05 -1.13 10.71
N CYS A 67 -5.48 -0.99 11.90
CA CYS A 67 -4.88 0.29 12.32
C CYS A 67 -3.73 0.70 11.39
N VAL A 68 -2.86 -0.25 11.02
CA VAL A 68 -1.74 -0.02 10.08
C VAL A 68 -2.26 0.34 8.69
N GLU A 69 -3.29 -0.35 8.20
CA GLU A 69 -3.94 -0.04 6.91
C GLU A 69 -4.44 1.41 6.85
N ILE A 70 -5.16 1.85 7.88
CA ILE A 70 -5.73 3.21 7.95
C ILE A 70 -4.63 4.26 8.06
N PHE A 71 -3.62 4.01 8.90
CA PHE A 71 -2.50 4.93 9.07
C PHE A 71 -1.69 5.09 7.78
N SER A 72 -1.34 3.97 7.14
CA SER A 72 -0.59 3.99 5.87
C SER A 72 -1.40 4.59 4.73
N PHE A 73 -2.72 4.36 4.69
CA PHE A 73 -3.60 5.03 3.73
C PHE A 73 -3.64 6.55 3.95
N GLY A 74 -3.75 7.00 5.20
CA GLY A 74 -3.69 8.42 5.54
C GLY A 74 -2.37 9.07 5.12
N LEU A 75 -1.25 8.39 5.38
CA LEU A 75 0.08 8.86 4.97
C LEU A 75 0.22 8.96 3.45
N ALA A 76 -0.32 7.99 2.71
CA ALA A 76 -0.36 8.02 1.24
C ALA A 76 -1.16 9.23 0.74
N LEU A 77 -2.31 9.53 1.35
CA LEU A 77 -3.15 10.67 0.96
C LEU A 77 -2.43 12.01 1.19
N VAL A 78 -1.75 12.16 2.32
CA VAL A 78 -0.92 13.34 2.60
C VAL A 78 0.22 13.48 1.58
N CYS A 79 0.95 12.40 1.29
CA CYS A 79 2.03 12.43 0.31
C CYS A 79 1.51 12.77 -1.10
N PHE A 80 0.35 12.24 -1.48
CA PHE A 80 -0.30 12.54 -2.75
C PHE A 80 -0.68 14.02 -2.85
N LEU A 81 -1.29 14.59 -1.81
CA LEU A 81 -1.62 16.02 -1.77
C LEU A 81 -0.38 16.89 -1.91
N VAL A 82 0.70 16.55 -1.20
CA VAL A 82 1.99 17.29 -1.30
C VAL A 82 2.56 17.21 -2.71
N LEU A 83 2.51 16.04 -3.35
CA LEU A 83 2.97 15.85 -4.73
C LEU A 83 2.11 16.65 -5.72
N CYS A 84 0.78 16.65 -5.56
CA CYS A 84 -0.14 17.45 -6.36
C CYS A 84 0.12 18.95 -6.21
N MET A 85 0.30 19.44 -4.97
CA MET A 85 0.63 20.84 -4.72
C MET A 85 1.97 21.21 -5.37
N ARG A 86 2.99 20.35 -5.25
CA ARG A 86 4.29 20.58 -5.90
C ARG A 86 4.17 20.64 -7.42
N HIS A 87 3.34 19.78 -8.03
CA HIS A 87 3.10 19.80 -9.47
C HIS A 87 2.27 21.00 -9.93
N MET A 88 1.36 21.53 -9.11
CA MET A 88 0.59 22.74 -9.46
C MET A 88 1.39 24.04 -9.27
N PHE A 89 2.38 24.04 -8.38
CA PHE A 89 3.23 25.22 -8.10
C PHE A 89 4.46 25.33 -9.03
N ILE A 90 4.80 24.27 -9.76
CA ILE A 90 5.85 24.23 -10.79
C ILE A 90 5.21 24.43 -12.15
#